data_AF-A0A1V4AS83-F1
#
_entry.id   AF-A0A1V4AS83-F1
#
_cell.length_a   1.000
_cell.length_b   1.000
_cell.length_c   1.000
_cell.angle_alpha   90.00
_cell.angle_beta   90.00
_cell.angle_gamma   90.00
#
_symmetry.space_group_name_H-M   'P 1'
#
loop_
_entity.id
_entity.type
_entity.pdbx_description
1 polymer ?
#
loop_
_entity_poly.entity_id
_entity_poly.type
_entity_poly.pdbx_seq_one_letter_code
_entity_poly.pdbx_strand_id
1 'polypeptide(L)'
;MKGWNRVFVAPVVMFVAIFFGNAFAQEGTGKPSKEEVMQKAQKLRMPFIANEGQTDKRVAFYAQTFGGTVFVTKEGEIVYALPGRREDAGNKGEGPRINARETTLSAKSEILDLFLISCREPISRFVYASRQSEFQTPKSGVALKEELVGRKVSRIQGMDKAATRVSYFKGNDSSKWKQGISTYDIVTLGEVYTGIDVTLKAYGDNVEKLFCVKPGANADQIKIQLSGARELKVNKDGQLEAETELGPVKFTKPVAYQEIGGKKIDVEVDYAISNPHSQIPNPKSAYGFTVASYDKTKDLIIDPLIASTFLGGGGEDYGLSIALDTSGNVYVTGYTGSLDFPATAGAYDTSWNGSYDVFVSKLDGGLTSLLASTFLGGASSEKGNSIALDTSGNVYVTGYTSSCDFPTTAG
;
A
#
# COMPACT_ATOMS: atom_id res chain seq x y z
N MET A 1 -0.96 19.47 -78.39
CA MET A 1 -1.41 18.07 -78.45
C MET A 1 -1.10 17.40 -77.11
N LYS A 2 -2.13 16.81 -76.48
CA LYS A 2 -2.17 15.66 -75.53
C LYS A 2 -0.89 15.37 -74.69
N GLY A 3 -0.92 15.24 -73.36
CA GLY A 3 -2.03 15.19 -72.41
C GLY A 3 -1.59 14.66 -71.03
N TRP A 4 -2.55 14.71 -70.11
CA TRP A 4 -2.74 13.91 -68.88
C TRP A 4 -2.11 14.38 -67.56
N ASN A 5 -2.99 15.00 -66.77
CA ASN A 5 -3.01 14.98 -65.31
C ASN A 5 -2.96 13.55 -64.77
N ARG A 6 -2.08 13.31 -63.78
CA ARG A 6 -2.38 12.42 -62.66
C ARG A 6 -1.90 13.08 -61.37
N VAL A 7 -2.88 13.51 -60.57
CA VAL A 7 -2.74 13.77 -59.14
C VAL A 7 -2.54 12.43 -58.45
N PHE A 8 -1.52 12.31 -57.60
CA PHE A 8 -1.42 11.29 -56.57
C PHE A 8 -1.23 12.01 -55.23
N VAL A 9 -2.15 11.77 -54.30
CA VAL A 9 -2.04 12.13 -52.88
C VAL A 9 -1.77 10.84 -52.12
N ALA A 10 -0.68 10.79 -51.33
CA ALA A 10 -0.49 10.05 -50.07
C ALA A 10 1.00 10.12 -49.63
N PRO A 11 1.34 9.83 -48.37
CA PRO A 11 1.42 10.74 -47.22
C PRO A 11 2.87 11.13 -46.86
N VAL A 12 3.00 12.22 -46.09
CA VAL A 12 4.26 12.65 -45.46
C VAL A 12 4.70 11.59 -44.43
N VAL A 13 5.81 10.92 -44.70
CA VAL A 13 6.57 10.15 -43.70
C VAL A 13 7.75 11.02 -43.29
N MET A 14 7.68 11.58 -42.08
CA MET A 14 8.79 12.31 -41.48
C MET A 14 9.75 11.31 -40.84
N PHE A 15 10.88 11.05 -41.50
CA PHE A 15 12.05 10.42 -40.89
C PHE A 15 12.84 11.49 -40.13
N VAL A 16 12.86 11.42 -38.81
CA VAL A 16 13.86 12.13 -38.00
C VAL A 16 14.98 11.14 -37.72
N ALA A 17 16.09 11.31 -38.44
CA ALA A 17 17.35 10.65 -38.14
C ALA A 17 18.08 11.45 -37.05
N ILE A 18 18.25 10.86 -35.86
CA ILE A 18 19.16 11.37 -34.85
C ILE A 18 20.42 10.51 -34.91
N PHE A 19 21.54 11.18 -35.21
CA PHE A 19 22.89 10.62 -35.20
C PHE A 19 23.24 10.12 -33.79
N PHE A 20 23.57 8.83 -33.67
CA PHE A 20 24.30 8.29 -32.52
C PHE A 20 25.81 8.42 -32.80
N GLY A 21 26.46 9.40 -32.16
CA GLY A 21 27.91 9.46 -32.01
C GLY A 21 28.28 8.99 -30.60
N ASN A 22 29.06 7.90 -30.53
CA ASN A 22 29.50 7.24 -29.30
C ASN A 22 30.34 8.15 -28.40
N ALA A 23 30.01 8.21 -27.11
CA ALA A 23 30.98 8.41 -26.03
C ALA A 23 30.40 7.90 -24.70
N PHE A 24 31.19 7.06 -24.02
CA PHE A 24 30.99 6.49 -22.67
C PHE A 24 29.90 5.43 -22.51
N ALA A 25 30.33 4.18 -22.74
CA ALA A 25 29.89 3.07 -21.91
C ALA A 25 30.28 3.38 -20.45
N GLN A 26 29.30 3.52 -19.57
CA GLN A 26 29.51 3.43 -18.12
C GLN A 26 28.50 2.41 -17.60
N GLU A 27 29.03 1.28 -17.14
CA GLU A 27 28.27 0.22 -16.47
C GLU A 27 27.58 0.82 -15.23
N GLY A 28 26.24 0.84 -15.27
CA GLY A 28 25.42 1.32 -14.17
C GLY A 28 24.11 0.56 -14.13
N THR A 29 24.18 -0.77 -14.00
CA THR A 29 22.99 -1.62 -13.85
C THR A 29 23.17 -2.64 -12.74
N GLY A 30 23.44 -2.15 -11.53
CA GLY A 30 23.20 -2.96 -10.33
C GLY A 30 21.72 -3.32 -10.29
N LYS A 31 21.40 -4.62 -10.40
CA LYS A 31 20.04 -5.11 -10.19
C LYS A 31 19.59 -4.66 -8.79
N PRO A 32 18.40 -4.04 -8.64
CA PRO A 32 17.94 -3.57 -7.34
C PRO A 32 17.92 -4.72 -6.34
N SER A 33 18.29 -4.44 -5.09
CA SER A 33 18.34 -5.48 -4.06
C SER A 33 16.94 -6.03 -3.80
N LYS A 34 16.86 -7.23 -3.22
CA LYS A 34 15.55 -7.83 -2.90
C LYS A 34 14.79 -6.95 -1.91
N GLU A 35 15.48 -6.41 -0.92
CA GLU A 35 14.93 -5.55 0.13
C GLU A 35 14.38 -4.24 -0.46
N GLU A 36 15.13 -3.62 -1.37
CA GLU A 36 14.75 -2.41 -2.10
C GLU A 36 13.47 -2.61 -2.93
N VAL A 37 13.43 -3.69 -3.70
CA VAL A 37 12.24 -4.06 -4.48
C VAL A 37 11.05 -4.32 -3.57
N MET A 38 11.25 -5.01 -2.45
CA MET A 38 10.18 -5.33 -1.51
C MET A 38 9.60 -4.09 -0.82
N GLN A 39 10.41 -3.11 -0.43
CA GLN A 39 9.92 -1.88 0.21
C GLN A 39 9.13 -1.00 -0.77
N LYS A 40 9.59 -0.88 -2.02
CA LYS A 40 8.82 -0.18 -3.06
C LYS A 40 7.53 -0.91 -3.39
N ALA A 41 7.59 -2.24 -3.45
CA ALA A 41 6.43 -3.07 -3.69
C ALA A 41 5.36 -2.82 -2.60
N GLN A 42 5.73 -2.79 -1.32
CA GLN A 42 4.75 -2.57 -0.24
C GLN A 42 3.92 -1.28 -0.35
N LYS A 43 4.40 -0.26 -1.08
CA LYS A 43 3.70 1.02 -1.29
C LYS A 43 2.84 1.04 -2.57
N LEU A 44 2.86 -0.04 -3.36
CA LEU A 44 2.05 -0.14 -4.59
C LEU A 44 0.57 -0.23 -4.24
N ARG A 45 -0.24 0.67 -4.81
CA ARG A 45 -1.70 0.59 -4.75
C ARG A 45 -2.17 -0.66 -5.47
N MET A 46 -2.95 -1.48 -4.76
CA MET A 46 -3.55 -2.70 -5.30
C MET A 46 -5.05 -2.45 -5.46
N PRO A 47 -5.53 -2.04 -6.66
CA PRO A 47 -6.91 -1.64 -6.80
C PRO A 47 -7.85 -2.84 -6.61
N PHE A 48 -9.01 -2.59 -6.01
CA PHE A 48 -10.07 -3.57 -5.87
C PHE A 48 -10.73 -3.83 -7.22
N ILE A 49 -10.84 -5.10 -7.59
CA ILE A 49 -11.48 -5.57 -8.81
C ILE A 49 -12.95 -5.87 -8.49
N ALA A 50 -13.87 -5.32 -9.27
CA ALA A 50 -15.29 -5.66 -9.15
C ALA A 50 -15.53 -7.12 -9.55
N ASN A 51 -16.30 -7.85 -8.74
CA ASN A 51 -16.68 -9.21 -9.10
C ASN A 51 -17.86 -9.22 -10.07
N GLU A 52 -17.59 -9.56 -11.33
CA GLU A 52 -18.60 -9.77 -12.39
C GLU A 52 -18.76 -11.25 -12.75
N GLY A 53 -18.39 -12.15 -11.82
CA GLY A 53 -18.47 -13.61 -11.95
C GLY A 53 -17.13 -14.31 -12.11
N GLN A 54 -16.01 -13.63 -11.80
CA GLN A 54 -14.67 -14.24 -11.84
C GLN A 54 -14.47 -15.20 -10.66
N THR A 55 -15.10 -14.91 -9.52
CA THR A 55 -15.01 -15.65 -8.26
C THR A 55 -16.40 -15.94 -7.66
N ASP A 56 -16.46 -16.44 -6.42
CA ASP A 56 -17.68 -16.76 -5.69
C ASP A 56 -18.70 -15.61 -5.74
N LYS A 57 -19.98 -15.94 -5.95
CA LYS A 57 -21.07 -14.97 -6.09
C LYS A 57 -21.31 -14.10 -4.85
N ARG A 58 -20.81 -14.52 -3.68
CA ARG A 58 -20.86 -13.77 -2.42
C ARG A 58 -19.87 -12.62 -2.40
N VAL A 59 -18.79 -12.68 -3.19
CA VAL A 59 -17.80 -11.60 -3.27
C VAL A 59 -18.38 -10.42 -4.06
N ALA A 60 -18.22 -9.21 -3.53
CA ALA A 60 -18.51 -7.96 -4.23
C ALA A 60 -17.25 -7.42 -4.91
N PHE A 61 -16.13 -7.35 -4.17
CA PHE A 61 -14.84 -6.86 -4.64
C PHE A 61 -13.71 -7.74 -4.12
N TYR A 62 -12.57 -7.76 -4.81
CA TYR A 62 -11.36 -8.40 -4.30
C TYR A 62 -10.10 -7.68 -4.76
N ALA A 63 -9.06 -7.71 -3.93
CA ALA A 63 -7.74 -7.16 -4.25
C ALA A 63 -6.69 -8.27 -4.15
N GLN A 64 -5.79 -8.35 -5.13
CA GLN A 64 -4.65 -9.25 -5.09
C GLN A 64 -3.47 -8.51 -4.45
N THR A 65 -3.24 -8.72 -3.16
CA THR A 65 -2.12 -8.13 -2.42
C THR A 65 -0.90 -9.06 -2.48
N PHE A 66 0.28 -8.59 -2.12
CA PHE A 66 1.49 -9.42 -2.00
C PHE A 66 1.41 -10.43 -0.84
N GLY A 67 0.54 -10.17 0.15
CA GLY A 67 0.29 -11.10 1.26
C GLY A 67 -0.71 -12.21 0.91
N GLY A 68 -1.51 -12.02 -0.15
CA GLY A 68 -2.60 -12.91 -0.52
C GLY A 68 -3.80 -12.17 -1.12
N THR A 69 -4.88 -12.89 -1.41
CA THR A 69 -6.08 -12.25 -1.94
C THR A 69 -6.96 -11.78 -0.79
N VAL A 70 -7.41 -10.52 -0.83
CA VAL A 70 -8.42 -10.01 0.09
C VAL A 70 -9.74 -9.90 -0.64
N PHE A 71 -10.78 -10.52 -0.09
CA PHE A 71 -12.14 -10.49 -0.62
C PHE A 71 -13.04 -9.65 0.29
N VAL A 72 -13.90 -8.85 -0.32
CA VAL A 72 -14.98 -8.12 0.35
C VAL A 72 -16.29 -8.76 -0.10
N THR A 73 -17.03 -9.37 0.82
CA THR A 73 -18.31 -10.03 0.52
C THR A 73 -19.44 -9.02 0.40
N LYS A 74 -20.57 -9.40 -0.21
CA LYS A 74 -21.77 -8.56 -0.34
C LYS A 74 -22.43 -8.28 1.01
N GLU A 75 -22.12 -9.10 2.00
CA GLU A 75 -22.53 -8.98 3.39
C GLU A 75 -21.58 -8.09 4.22
N GLY A 76 -20.44 -7.69 3.64
CA GLY A 76 -19.46 -6.78 4.26
C GLY A 76 -18.38 -7.48 5.08
N GLU A 77 -18.22 -8.78 4.91
CA GLU A 77 -17.11 -9.53 5.51
C GLU A 77 -15.83 -9.28 4.71
N ILE A 78 -14.70 -9.22 5.40
CA ILE A 78 -13.37 -9.09 4.78
C ILE A 78 -12.63 -10.40 5.00
N VAL A 79 -12.31 -11.11 3.91
CA VAL A 79 -11.66 -12.42 3.96
C VAL A 79 -10.26 -12.30 3.37
N TYR A 80 -9.25 -12.57 4.18
CA TYR A 80 -7.85 -12.65 3.79
C TYR A 80 -7.50 -14.11 3.48
N ALA A 81 -7.23 -14.43 2.22
CA ALA A 81 -6.74 -15.74 1.80
C ALA A 81 -5.20 -15.70 1.65
N LEU A 82 -4.50 -16.23 2.66
CA LEU A 82 -3.06 -16.14 2.79
C LEU A 82 -2.42 -17.48 2.38
N PRO A 83 -1.67 -17.53 1.28
CA PRO A 83 -1.00 -18.75 0.84
C PRO A 83 0.14 -19.12 1.81
N GLY A 84 0.32 -20.42 2.04
CA GLY A 84 1.49 -20.95 2.75
C GLY A 84 2.76 -20.65 1.97
N ARG A 85 3.80 -20.15 2.65
CA ARG A 85 5.11 -19.99 2.04
C ARG A 85 5.69 -21.37 1.75
N ARG A 86 6.16 -21.60 0.51
CA ARG A 86 7.05 -22.73 0.24
C ARG A 86 8.34 -22.50 1.03
N GLU A 87 8.72 -23.44 1.88
CA GLU A 87 10.11 -23.53 2.30
C GLU A 87 10.94 -23.77 1.04
N ASP A 88 11.88 -22.87 0.78
CA ASP A 88 12.85 -23.04 -0.30
C ASP A 88 13.52 -24.42 -0.12
N ALA A 89 13.52 -25.23 -1.17
CA ALA A 89 14.11 -26.57 -1.21
C ALA A 89 15.65 -26.49 -1.19
N GLY A 90 16.20 -25.89 -0.13
CA GLY A 90 17.59 -25.46 -0.07
C GLY A 90 18.12 -25.32 1.36
N ASN A 91 17.69 -26.15 2.32
CA ASN A 91 18.56 -26.58 3.41
C ASN A 91 17.97 -27.80 4.13
N LYS A 92 18.59 -28.97 3.96
CA LYS A 92 18.27 -30.14 4.78
C LYS A 92 18.86 -29.96 6.17
N GLY A 93 18.10 -29.36 7.08
CA GLY A 93 18.27 -29.54 8.52
C GLY A 93 17.12 -30.41 9.01
N GLU A 94 17.42 -31.57 9.59
CA GLU A 94 16.43 -32.49 10.14
C GLU A 94 15.68 -31.83 11.32
N GLY A 95 14.49 -31.28 11.03
CA GLY A 95 13.46 -30.91 12.00
C GLY A 95 12.39 -32.01 12.10
N PRO A 96 11.65 -32.09 13.22
CA PRO A 96 10.93 -33.31 13.60
C PRO A 96 9.83 -33.64 12.60
N ARG A 97 9.90 -34.86 12.05
CA ARG A 97 8.82 -35.46 11.25
C ARG A 97 7.61 -35.67 12.14
N ILE A 98 6.64 -34.77 12.08
CA ILE A 98 5.33 -35.00 12.67
C ILE A 98 4.51 -35.77 11.64
N ASN A 99 4.20 -37.03 11.96
CA ASN A 99 3.29 -37.87 11.19
C ASN A 99 1.97 -37.10 11.00
N ALA A 100 1.65 -36.78 9.76
CA ALA A 100 0.34 -36.28 9.37
C ALA A 100 -0.70 -37.38 9.63
N ARG A 101 -1.24 -37.41 10.86
CA ARG A 101 -2.57 -37.96 11.07
C ARG A 101 -3.54 -36.99 10.40
N GLU A 102 -4.32 -37.51 9.47
CA GLU A 102 -5.51 -36.86 8.90
C GLU A 102 -6.28 -36.19 10.03
N THR A 103 -6.11 -34.88 10.15
CA THR A 103 -6.89 -34.07 11.06
C THR A 103 -7.74 -33.21 10.14
N THR A 104 -8.97 -33.68 9.96
CA THR A 104 -10.06 -32.99 9.27
C THR A 104 -10.10 -31.54 9.77
N LEU A 105 -9.72 -30.58 8.90
CA LEU A 105 -9.88 -29.16 9.18
C LEU A 105 -11.38 -28.88 9.38
N SER A 106 -11.79 -28.83 10.65
CA SER A 106 -13.13 -28.42 11.06
C SER A 106 -13.22 -26.90 11.04
N ALA A 107 -13.14 -26.33 9.84
CA ALA A 107 -13.60 -24.98 9.56
C ALA A 107 -14.79 -25.13 8.61
N LYS A 108 -15.97 -24.72 9.06
CA LYS A 108 -17.22 -24.74 8.30
C LYS A 108 -16.97 -24.24 6.86
N SER A 109 -17.55 -24.95 5.90
CA SER A 109 -17.24 -25.02 4.46
C SER A 109 -17.00 -23.70 3.71
N GLU A 110 -17.45 -22.56 4.22
CA GLU A 110 -17.48 -21.29 3.50
C GLU A 110 -16.12 -20.60 3.34
N ILE A 111 -15.25 -20.70 4.36
CA ILE A 111 -13.90 -20.10 4.37
C ILE A 111 -12.95 -20.96 3.52
N LEU A 112 -13.11 -22.28 3.59
CA LEU A 112 -12.32 -23.23 2.80
C LEU A 112 -12.60 -23.05 1.30
N ASP A 113 -13.84 -22.81 0.89
CA ASP A 113 -14.19 -22.58 -0.51
C ASP A 113 -13.50 -21.33 -1.09
N LEU A 114 -13.50 -20.21 -0.37
CA LEU A 114 -12.82 -18.97 -0.81
C LEU A 114 -11.30 -19.14 -0.86
N PHE A 115 -10.71 -19.82 0.11
CA PHE A 115 -9.30 -20.17 0.12
C PHE A 115 -8.92 -21.09 -1.07
N LEU A 116 -9.71 -22.14 -1.32
CA LEU A 116 -9.51 -23.05 -2.44
C LEU A 116 -9.65 -22.35 -3.79
N ILE A 117 -10.54 -21.36 -3.92
CA ILE A 117 -10.66 -20.52 -5.11
C ILE A 117 -9.39 -19.70 -5.32
N SER A 118 -8.84 -19.06 -4.27
CA SER A 118 -7.58 -18.30 -4.36
C SER A 118 -6.37 -19.19 -4.70
N CYS A 119 -6.43 -20.49 -4.42
CA CYS A 119 -5.34 -21.42 -4.72
C CYS A 119 -5.30 -21.90 -6.18
N ARG A 120 -6.36 -21.67 -6.97
CA ARG A 120 -6.49 -22.08 -8.38
C ARG A 120 -5.95 -20.99 -9.32
N GLU A 121 -4.72 -21.12 -9.81
CA GLU A 121 -4.27 -20.33 -10.96
C GLU A 121 -4.61 -21.00 -12.31
N PRO A 122 -4.89 -20.23 -13.38
CA PRO A 122 -4.79 -20.68 -14.76
C PRO A 122 -3.34 -20.47 -15.25
N ILE A 123 -2.47 -21.48 -15.11
CA ILE A 123 -1.14 -21.40 -15.74
C ILE A 123 -1.31 -21.56 -17.25
N SER A 124 -1.04 -20.49 -17.98
CA SER A 124 -0.72 -20.50 -19.40
C SER A 124 0.53 -21.34 -19.64
N ARG A 125 0.33 -22.55 -20.17
CA ARG A 125 1.41 -23.48 -20.53
C ARG A 125 1.66 -23.40 -22.03
N PHE A 126 2.56 -22.50 -22.44
CA PHE A 126 3.27 -22.52 -23.73
C PHE A 126 4.70 -22.10 -23.34
N VAL A 127 5.76 -22.91 -23.43
CA VAL A 127 6.26 -23.70 -24.58
C VAL A 127 7.33 -24.72 -24.10
N TYR A 128 7.34 -25.90 -24.75
CA TYR A 128 8.30 -27.05 -24.74
C TYR A 128 8.70 -27.73 -23.42
N ALA A 129 8.13 -28.91 -23.17
CA ALA A 129 8.83 -30.21 -23.16
C ALA A 129 7.97 -31.29 -22.48
N SER A 130 8.20 -32.52 -22.88
CA SER A 130 7.44 -33.73 -22.57
C SER A 130 7.58 -34.22 -21.12
N ARG A 131 6.61 -35.07 -20.75
CA ARG A 131 6.57 -36.06 -19.65
C ARG A 131 5.92 -35.69 -18.31
N GLN A 132 4.84 -36.44 -18.08
CA GLN A 132 4.30 -37.03 -16.86
C GLN A 132 3.75 -36.12 -15.75
N SER A 133 2.64 -36.63 -15.22
CA SER A 133 1.77 -36.09 -14.19
C SER A 133 2.51 -35.84 -12.88
N GLU A 134 2.78 -34.59 -12.56
CA GLU A 134 2.98 -34.19 -11.17
C GLU A 134 1.61 -34.08 -10.50
N PHE A 135 1.32 -35.02 -9.60
CA PHE A 135 0.25 -34.92 -8.64
C PHE A 135 0.41 -33.58 -7.88
N GLN A 136 -0.59 -32.70 -7.96
CA GLN A 136 -0.61 -31.45 -7.21
C GLN A 136 -0.59 -31.74 -5.71
N THR A 137 0.54 -31.50 -5.05
CA THR A 137 0.60 -31.44 -3.58
C THR A 137 -0.37 -30.35 -3.08
N PRO A 138 -1.19 -30.60 -2.05
CA PRO A 138 -2.08 -29.58 -1.49
C PRO A 138 -1.28 -28.33 -1.10
N LYS A 139 -1.67 -27.17 -1.63
CA LYS A 139 -1.12 -25.89 -1.15
C LYS A 139 -1.63 -25.68 0.28
N SER A 140 -0.73 -25.58 1.25
CA SER A 140 -1.10 -25.13 2.60
C SER A 140 -1.40 -23.62 2.56
N GLY A 141 -2.24 -23.15 3.47
CA GLY A 141 -2.50 -21.74 3.67
C GLY A 141 -3.59 -21.52 4.71
N VAL A 142 -3.78 -20.26 5.10
CA VAL A 142 -4.74 -19.88 6.13
C VAL A 142 -5.69 -18.84 5.58
N ALA A 143 -6.90 -18.82 6.11
CA ALA A 143 -7.86 -17.79 5.81
C ALA A 143 -8.32 -17.11 7.10
N LEU A 144 -8.19 -15.78 7.13
CA LEU A 144 -8.72 -14.95 8.20
C LEU A 144 -9.99 -14.27 7.69
N LYS A 145 -11.04 -14.26 8.51
CA LYS A 145 -12.30 -13.58 8.18
C LYS A 145 -12.61 -12.55 9.26
N GLU A 146 -12.75 -11.31 8.86
CA GLU A 146 -13.27 -10.22 9.68
C GLU A 146 -14.76 -10.02 9.42
N GLU A 147 -15.53 -9.98 10.50
CA GLU A 147 -16.97 -9.79 10.48
C GLU A 147 -17.36 -8.67 11.46
N LEU A 148 -18.11 -7.69 10.97
CA LEU A 148 -18.60 -6.57 11.77
C LEU A 148 -19.76 -7.05 12.66
N VAL A 149 -19.49 -7.18 13.97
CA VAL A 149 -20.42 -7.83 14.91
C VAL A 149 -21.73 -7.06 15.04
N GLY A 150 -22.84 -7.78 14.86
CA GLY A 150 -24.19 -7.28 15.13
C GLY A 150 -24.74 -6.32 14.08
N ARG A 151 -24.17 -6.28 12.87
CA ARG A 151 -24.59 -5.35 11.81
C ARG A 151 -24.62 -6.03 10.44
N LYS A 152 -25.38 -5.44 9.53
CA LYS A 152 -25.48 -5.88 8.13
C LYS A 152 -25.13 -4.70 7.24
N VAL A 153 -24.07 -4.85 6.45
CA VAL A 153 -23.63 -3.82 5.51
C VAL A 153 -24.69 -3.65 4.43
N SER A 154 -25.13 -2.42 4.21
CA SER A 154 -26.24 -2.12 3.28
C SER A 154 -25.77 -1.57 1.93
N ARG A 155 -24.54 -1.04 1.86
CA ARG A 155 -24.01 -0.39 0.66
C ARG A 155 -22.51 -0.64 0.48
N ILE A 156 -22.17 -1.62 -0.35
CA ILE A 156 -20.79 -1.87 -0.78
C ILE A 156 -20.59 -1.31 -2.17
N GLN A 157 -19.65 -0.37 -2.31
CA GLN A 157 -19.43 0.34 -3.56
C GLN A 157 -17.95 0.61 -3.80
N GLY A 158 -17.51 0.40 -5.05
CA GLY A 158 -16.21 0.86 -5.51
C GLY A 158 -16.23 2.38 -5.73
N MET A 159 -15.23 3.06 -5.18
CA MET A 159 -14.99 4.49 -5.28
C MET A 159 -13.63 4.73 -5.94
N ASP A 160 -13.41 5.93 -6.47
CA ASP A 160 -12.15 6.32 -7.11
C ASP A 160 -11.68 5.30 -8.14
N LYS A 161 -12.40 5.27 -9.26
CA LYS A 161 -12.14 4.32 -10.36
C LYS A 161 -10.69 4.43 -10.82
N ALA A 162 -9.95 3.34 -10.73
CA ALA A 162 -8.55 3.31 -11.13
C ALA A 162 -8.42 3.24 -12.66
N ALA A 163 -7.28 3.70 -13.18
CA ALA A 163 -6.95 3.59 -14.60
C ALA A 163 -6.83 2.12 -15.05
N THR A 164 -6.41 1.25 -14.14
CA THR A 164 -6.25 -0.19 -14.36
C THR A 164 -7.59 -0.85 -14.69
N ARG A 165 -7.56 -1.76 -15.66
CA ARG A 165 -8.68 -2.64 -16.00
C ARG A 165 -8.22 -4.08 -16.03
N VAL A 166 -9.12 -4.98 -15.68
CA VAL A 166 -8.83 -6.42 -15.66
C VAL A 166 -9.68 -7.13 -16.70
N SER A 167 -9.07 -8.08 -17.40
CA SER A 167 -9.78 -9.01 -18.29
C SER A 167 -9.54 -10.43 -17.80
N TYR A 168 -10.59 -11.23 -17.76
CA TYR A 168 -10.59 -12.58 -17.26
C TYR A 168 -11.16 -13.54 -18.30
N PHE A 169 -10.32 -14.47 -18.75
CA PHE A 169 -10.63 -15.41 -19.83
C PHE A 169 -10.67 -16.83 -19.29
N LYS A 170 -11.87 -17.32 -18.94
CA LYS A 170 -12.04 -18.65 -18.34
C LYS A 170 -12.40 -19.71 -19.38
N GLY A 171 -11.43 -20.56 -19.68
CA GLY A 171 -11.62 -21.68 -20.62
C GLY A 171 -11.77 -21.22 -22.07
N ASN A 172 -12.15 -22.15 -22.94
CA ASN A 172 -12.32 -21.94 -24.38
C ASN A 172 -13.70 -21.34 -24.76
N ASP A 173 -14.61 -21.21 -23.80
CA ASP A 173 -15.94 -20.65 -24.01
C ASP A 173 -15.90 -19.12 -23.87
N SER A 174 -15.94 -18.41 -25.00
CA SER A 174 -15.83 -16.96 -25.04
C SER A 174 -17.00 -16.23 -24.36
N SER A 175 -18.16 -16.90 -24.17
CA SER A 175 -19.28 -16.32 -23.42
C SER A 175 -18.98 -16.15 -21.93
N LYS A 176 -17.98 -16.89 -21.41
CA LYS A 176 -17.51 -16.79 -20.02
C LYS A 176 -16.37 -15.79 -19.85
N TRP A 177 -15.92 -15.17 -20.93
CA TRP A 177 -14.87 -14.16 -20.88
C TRP A 177 -15.46 -12.84 -20.40
N LYS A 178 -14.71 -12.16 -19.53
CA LYS A 178 -15.02 -10.82 -19.04
C LYS A 178 -13.87 -9.91 -19.42
N GLN A 179 -14.15 -8.77 -20.02
CA GLN A 179 -13.11 -7.86 -20.49
C GLN A 179 -13.34 -6.47 -19.91
N GLY A 180 -12.24 -5.76 -19.62
CA GLY A 180 -12.30 -4.36 -19.22
C GLY A 180 -13.05 -4.12 -17.90
N ILE A 181 -13.05 -5.11 -17.00
CA ILE A 181 -13.64 -5.05 -15.67
C ILE A 181 -13.06 -3.84 -14.94
N SER A 182 -13.96 -3.06 -14.33
CA SER A 182 -13.56 -1.85 -13.61
C SER A 182 -12.85 -2.20 -12.30
N THR A 183 -11.82 -1.42 -12.00
CA THR A 183 -11.11 -1.49 -10.72
C THR A 183 -11.20 -0.14 -9.99
N TYR A 184 -10.99 -0.16 -8.68
CA TYR A 184 -11.29 0.95 -7.77
C TYR A 184 -10.20 1.06 -6.71
N ASP A 185 -9.69 2.25 -6.47
CA ASP A 185 -8.67 2.48 -5.42
C ASP A 185 -9.28 2.37 -4.01
N ILE A 186 -10.59 2.59 -3.89
CA ILE A 186 -11.33 2.56 -2.63
C ILE A 186 -12.56 1.66 -2.75
N VAL A 187 -12.87 0.91 -1.69
CA VAL A 187 -14.19 0.28 -1.51
C VAL A 187 -14.81 0.83 -0.23
N THR A 188 -15.99 1.42 -0.32
CA THR A 188 -16.79 1.79 0.85
C THR A 188 -17.71 0.65 1.25
N LEU A 189 -17.80 0.40 2.55
CA LEU A 189 -18.85 -0.42 3.16
C LEU A 189 -20.04 0.44 3.60
N GLY A 190 -19.98 1.77 3.41
CA GLY A 190 -20.98 2.72 3.89
C GLY A 190 -21.07 2.76 5.41
N GLU A 191 -22.24 3.17 5.91
CA GLU A 191 -22.54 3.20 7.34
C GLU A 191 -22.76 1.78 7.87
N VAL A 192 -21.77 1.26 8.60
CA VAL A 192 -21.77 -0.11 9.11
C VAL A 192 -22.18 -0.20 10.58
N TYR A 193 -21.98 0.87 11.34
CA TYR A 193 -22.60 1.09 12.65
C TYR A 193 -23.30 2.44 12.65
N THR A 194 -24.20 2.70 13.60
CA THR A 194 -24.94 3.96 13.66
C THR A 194 -23.97 5.15 13.76
N GLY A 195 -23.93 5.96 12.71
CA GLY A 195 -23.00 7.08 12.54
C GLY A 195 -21.53 6.67 12.34
N ILE A 196 -21.24 5.46 11.84
CA ILE A 196 -19.86 5.03 11.51
C ILE A 196 -19.78 4.49 10.09
N ASP A 197 -19.07 5.21 9.25
CA ASP A 197 -18.72 4.77 7.89
C ASP A 197 -17.39 4.00 7.89
N VAL A 198 -17.27 3.00 7.01
CA VAL A 198 -16.01 2.27 6.79
C VAL A 198 -15.60 2.30 5.32
N THR A 199 -14.32 2.60 5.07
CA THR A 199 -13.71 2.51 3.74
C THR A 199 -12.44 1.68 3.78
N LEU A 200 -12.16 1.00 2.67
CA LEU A 200 -11.05 0.07 2.50
C LEU A 200 -10.12 0.56 1.40
N LYS A 201 -8.82 0.44 1.63
CA LYS A 201 -7.75 0.69 0.65
C LYS A 201 -6.72 -0.43 0.74
N ALA A 202 -6.20 -0.88 -0.39
CA ALA A 202 -5.22 -1.97 -0.42
C ALA A 202 -3.88 -1.50 -0.99
N TYR A 203 -2.80 -1.85 -0.30
CA TYR A 203 -1.43 -1.47 -0.63
C TYR A 203 -0.50 -2.63 -0.36
N GLY A 204 0.37 -2.98 -1.30
CA GLY A 204 1.40 -3.99 -1.05
C GLY A 204 0.80 -5.31 -0.55
N ASP A 205 1.10 -5.66 0.70
CA ASP A 205 0.58 -6.82 1.46
C ASP A 205 -0.51 -6.48 2.50
N ASN A 206 -0.98 -5.23 2.54
CA ASN A 206 -1.90 -4.71 3.55
C ASN A 206 -3.23 -4.22 2.97
N VAL A 207 -4.26 -4.21 3.82
CA VAL A 207 -5.54 -3.53 3.58
C VAL A 207 -5.85 -2.62 4.75
N GLU A 208 -5.82 -1.32 4.50
CA GLU A 208 -6.21 -0.27 5.43
C GLU A 208 -7.73 -0.22 5.56
N LYS A 209 -8.19 -0.04 6.81
CA LYS A 209 -9.60 0.11 7.18
C LYS A 209 -9.77 1.44 7.89
N LEU A 210 -10.38 2.40 7.20
CA LEU A 210 -10.65 3.71 7.75
C LEU A 210 -12.05 3.76 8.36
N PHE A 211 -12.15 3.98 9.67
CA PHE A 211 -13.42 4.21 10.35
C PHE A 211 -13.64 5.71 10.51
N CYS A 212 -14.76 6.22 10.00
CA CYS A 212 -15.19 7.60 10.20
C CYS A 212 -16.39 7.61 11.14
N VAL A 213 -16.16 8.02 12.39
CA VAL A 213 -17.17 8.14 13.44
C VAL A 213 -17.74 9.55 13.39
N LYS A 214 -18.99 9.68 12.95
CA LYS A 214 -19.72 10.94 12.79
C LYS A 214 -20.04 11.61 14.13
N PRO A 215 -20.39 12.91 14.15
CA PRO A 215 -20.66 13.63 15.38
C PRO A 215 -21.79 12.97 16.16
N GLY A 216 -21.60 12.81 17.47
CA GLY A 216 -22.52 12.12 18.37
C GLY A 216 -22.49 10.59 18.30
N ALA A 217 -21.82 9.98 17.33
CA ALA A 217 -21.66 8.53 17.28
C ALA A 217 -20.65 8.04 18.33
N ASN A 218 -20.90 6.83 18.86
CA ASN A 218 -19.99 6.19 19.80
C ASN A 218 -18.93 5.38 19.03
N ALA A 219 -17.64 5.45 19.37
CA ALA A 219 -16.63 4.59 18.75
C ALA A 219 -16.64 3.16 19.32
N ASP A 220 -17.12 2.98 20.56
CA ASP A 220 -17.08 1.68 21.28
C ASP A 220 -17.99 0.60 20.68
N GLN A 221 -18.87 0.98 19.75
CA GLN A 221 -19.68 0.03 18.98
C GLN A 221 -18.87 -0.73 17.93
N ILE A 222 -17.68 -0.24 17.55
CA ILE A 222 -16.82 -0.93 16.59
C ILE A 222 -16.32 -2.24 17.22
N LYS A 223 -16.82 -3.36 16.69
CA LYS A 223 -16.48 -4.71 17.14
C LYS A 223 -16.34 -5.64 15.96
N ILE A 224 -15.13 -6.16 15.77
CA ILE A 224 -14.74 -6.94 14.61
C ILE A 224 -14.39 -8.34 15.10
N GLN A 225 -15.21 -9.32 14.72
CA GLN A 225 -14.91 -10.72 14.96
C GLN A 225 -13.89 -11.19 13.93
N LEU A 226 -12.75 -11.69 14.39
CA LEU A 226 -11.78 -12.38 13.56
C LEU A 226 -11.96 -13.89 13.71
N SER A 227 -12.19 -14.59 12.60
CA SER A 227 -12.20 -16.05 12.52
C SER A 227 -10.98 -16.54 11.76
N GLY A 228 -10.51 -17.76 12.06
CA GLY A 228 -9.33 -18.36 11.42
C GLY A 228 -8.02 -18.13 12.17
N ALA A 229 -8.03 -17.29 13.22
CA ALA A 229 -6.93 -17.14 14.16
C ALA A 229 -7.16 -18.02 15.40
N ARG A 230 -6.08 -18.59 15.96
CA ARG A 230 -6.11 -19.35 17.22
C ARG A 230 -6.22 -18.41 18.42
N GLU A 231 -5.61 -17.24 18.32
CA GLU A 231 -5.56 -16.23 19.37
C GLU A 231 -5.38 -14.83 18.75
N LEU A 232 -5.90 -13.82 19.46
CA LEU A 232 -5.55 -12.41 19.24
C LEU A 232 -4.77 -11.89 20.44
N LYS A 233 -3.75 -11.07 20.19
CA LYS A 233 -3.05 -10.29 21.22
C LYS A 233 -2.63 -8.93 20.67
N VAL A 234 -2.44 -7.96 21.56
CA VAL A 234 -1.78 -6.69 21.23
C VAL A 234 -0.33 -6.80 21.66
N ASN A 235 0.62 -6.57 20.75
CA ASN A 235 2.05 -6.66 21.06
C ASN A 235 2.56 -5.37 21.71
N LYS A 236 3.84 -5.37 22.12
CA LYS A 236 4.49 -4.21 22.77
C LYS A 236 4.54 -2.95 21.90
N ASP A 237 4.39 -3.09 20.59
CA ASP A 237 4.42 -2.00 19.61
C ASP A 237 3.00 -1.48 19.31
N GLY A 238 1.97 -2.00 19.99
CA GLY A 238 0.57 -1.61 19.83
C GLY A 238 -0.12 -2.24 18.61
N GLN A 239 0.53 -3.18 17.92
CA GLN A 239 -0.04 -3.91 16.78
C GLN A 239 -0.94 -5.04 17.25
N LEU A 240 -2.01 -5.32 16.51
CA LEU A 240 -2.81 -6.54 16.71
C LEU A 240 -2.13 -7.71 16.01
N GLU A 241 -1.87 -8.81 16.73
CA GLU A 241 -1.32 -10.04 16.19
C GLU A 241 -2.37 -11.15 16.26
N ALA A 242 -2.67 -11.73 15.09
CA ALA A 242 -3.52 -12.89 14.93
C ALA A 242 -2.67 -14.15 14.71
N GLU A 243 -2.66 -15.06 15.67
CA GLU A 243 -1.85 -16.28 15.59
C GLU A 243 -2.52 -17.29 14.63
N THR A 244 -1.78 -17.71 13.60
CA THR A 244 -2.26 -18.66 12.58
C THR A 244 -1.33 -19.86 12.48
N GLU A 245 -1.72 -20.86 11.69
CA GLU A 245 -0.85 -22.03 11.44
C GLU A 245 0.41 -21.70 10.65
N LEU A 246 0.44 -20.56 9.97
CA LEU A 246 1.62 -20.03 9.26
C LEU A 246 2.45 -19.06 10.12
N GLY A 247 2.08 -18.86 11.39
CA GLY A 247 2.62 -17.84 12.27
C GLY A 247 1.73 -16.59 12.38
N PRO A 248 2.20 -15.54 13.08
CA PRO A 248 1.39 -14.36 13.38
C PRO A 248 1.19 -13.47 12.14
N VAL A 249 -0.06 -13.09 11.90
CA VAL A 249 -0.45 -12.02 10.97
C VAL A 249 -0.63 -10.74 11.78
N LYS A 250 0.03 -9.65 11.36
CA LYS A 250 0.05 -8.38 12.11
C LYS A 250 -0.79 -7.32 11.42
N PHE A 251 -1.56 -6.58 12.21
CA PHE A 251 -2.24 -5.35 11.78
C PHE A 251 -1.52 -4.16 12.41
N THR A 252 -1.36 -3.08 11.64
CA THR A 252 -0.68 -1.86 12.09
C THR A 252 -1.37 -1.27 13.32
N LYS A 253 -0.59 -0.61 14.20
CA LYS A 253 -1.14 0.10 15.36
C LYS A 253 -2.17 1.15 14.87
N PRO A 254 -3.34 1.29 15.50
CA PRO A 254 -4.31 2.29 15.09
C PRO A 254 -3.82 3.69 15.45
N VAL A 255 -4.18 4.66 14.63
CA VAL A 255 -4.07 6.10 14.93
C VAL A 255 -5.46 6.68 14.83
N ALA A 256 -5.80 7.64 15.69
CA ALA A 256 -7.04 8.37 15.57
C ALA A 256 -6.80 9.87 15.63
N TYR A 257 -7.62 10.63 14.91
CA TYR A 257 -7.50 12.08 14.86
C TYR A 257 -8.83 12.76 14.51
N GLN A 258 -8.91 14.05 14.79
CA GLN A 258 -9.99 14.94 14.35
C GLN A 258 -9.42 16.06 13.49
N GLU A 259 -10.15 16.49 12.48
CA GLU A 259 -9.80 17.67 11.69
C GLU A 259 -10.58 18.89 12.19
N ILE A 260 -9.87 19.82 12.85
CA ILE A 260 -10.47 21.02 13.45
C ILE A 260 -9.71 22.24 12.94
N GLY A 261 -10.42 23.12 12.22
CA GLY A 261 -9.81 24.33 11.65
C GLY A 261 -8.69 24.03 10.64
N GLY A 262 -8.80 22.91 9.89
CA GLY A 262 -7.80 22.48 8.92
C GLY A 262 -6.55 21.82 9.51
N LYS A 263 -6.52 21.60 10.84
CA LYS A 263 -5.43 20.88 11.52
C LYS A 263 -5.90 19.51 11.98
N LYS A 264 -5.01 18.51 11.87
CA LYS A 264 -5.20 17.21 12.52
C LYS A 264 -4.85 17.33 14.00
N ILE A 265 -5.78 16.94 14.84
CA ILE A 265 -5.64 16.85 16.30
C ILE A 265 -5.68 15.38 16.65
N ASP A 266 -4.56 14.85 17.13
CA ASP A 266 -4.45 13.43 17.47
C ASP A 266 -5.35 13.09 18.67
N VAL A 267 -5.93 11.90 18.60
CA VAL A 267 -6.72 11.28 19.66
C VAL A 267 -6.07 9.93 19.95
N GLU A 268 -5.66 9.73 21.19
CA GLU A 268 -5.06 8.46 21.61
C GLU A 268 -6.05 7.30 21.40
N VAL A 269 -5.55 6.23 20.79
CA VAL A 269 -6.34 5.03 20.48
C VAL A 269 -5.47 3.79 20.58
N ASP A 270 -6.04 2.71 21.12
CA ASP A 270 -5.43 1.39 21.17
C ASP A 270 -6.42 0.31 20.74
N TYR A 271 -5.90 -0.82 20.29
CA TYR A 271 -6.71 -2.02 20.10
C TYR A 271 -7.25 -2.54 21.44
N ALA A 272 -8.53 -2.89 21.45
CA ALA A 272 -9.19 -3.52 22.60
C ALA A 272 -9.69 -4.91 22.21
N ILE A 273 -9.16 -5.97 22.81
CA ILE A 273 -9.63 -7.34 22.58
C ILE A 273 -10.80 -7.66 23.52
N SER A 274 -11.86 -8.23 22.98
CA SER A 274 -13.08 -8.52 23.74
C SER A 274 -12.87 -9.65 24.77
N ASN A 275 -13.48 -9.49 25.95
CA ASN A 275 -13.30 -10.38 27.10
C ASN A 275 -14.20 -11.64 27.00
N PRO A 276 -13.79 -12.84 27.49
CA PRO A 276 -14.60 -14.06 27.62
C PRO A 276 -16.05 -13.93 28.12
N HIS A 277 -16.41 -12.84 28.78
CA HIS A 277 -17.77 -12.58 29.29
C HIS A 277 -18.70 -11.86 28.28
N SER A 278 -18.23 -11.61 27.06
CA SER A 278 -19.00 -11.00 25.98
C SER A 278 -19.97 -11.99 25.33
N GLN A 279 -21.16 -11.54 24.90
CA GLN A 279 -22.17 -12.35 24.20
C GLN A 279 -21.77 -12.74 22.75
N ILE A 280 -20.48 -12.65 22.43
CA ILE A 280 -19.93 -12.90 21.10
C ILE A 280 -19.41 -14.35 21.04
N PRO A 281 -19.66 -15.10 19.96
CA PRO A 281 -19.03 -16.42 19.76
C PRO A 281 -17.50 -16.29 19.72
N ASN A 282 -16.78 -16.91 20.65
CA ASN A 282 -15.32 -16.82 20.80
C ASN A 282 -14.82 -15.37 20.97
N PRO A 283 -15.14 -14.72 22.09
CA PRO A 283 -14.91 -13.29 22.28
C PRO A 283 -13.42 -12.90 22.33
N LYS A 284 -12.52 -13.84 22.68
CA LYS A 284 -11.06 -13.63 22.58
C LYS A 284 -10.55 -13.43 21.15
N SER A 285 -11.40 -13.69 20.16
CA SER A 285 -11.09 -13.51 18.74
C SER A 285 -11.79 -12.29 18.15
N ALA A 286 -12.35 -11.40 18.98
CA ALA A 286 -12.91 -10.12 18.52
C ALA A 286 -12.11 -8.94 19.07
N TYR A 287 -11.97 -7.89 18.27
CA TYR A 287 -11.30 -6.65 18.66
C TYR A 287 -12.16 -5.42 18.33
N GLY A 288 -11.84 -4.32 18.99
CA GLY A 288 -12.35 -2.98 18.75
C GLY A 288 -11.28 -1.96 19.13
N PHE A 289 -11.71 -0.79 19.58
CA PHE A 289 -10.80 0.30 19.96
C PHE A 289 -11.14 0.83 21.35
N THR A 290 -10.11 1.17 22.13
CA THR A 290 -10.24 2.09 23.25
C THR A 290 -9.78 3.45 22.75
N VAL A 291 -10.69 4.42 22.74
CA VAL A 291 -10.43 5.77 22.24
C VAL A 291 -10.47 6.75 23.42
N ALA A 292 -9.46 7.62 23.53
CA ALA A 292 -9.43 8.68 24.52
C ALA A 292 -10.57 9.70 24.31
N SER A 293 -10.72 10.66 25.23
CA SER A 293 -11.73 11.71 25.09
C SER A 293 -11.46 12.57 23.85
N TYR A 294 -12.51 12.89 23.10
CA TYR A 294 -12.46 13.68 21.87
C TYR A 294 -13.71 14.56 21.74
N ASP A 295 -13.67 15.56 20.86
CA ASP A 295 -14.80 16.46 20.60
C ASP A 295 -15.91 15.72 19.83
N LYS A 296 -17.01 15.39 20.50
CA LYS A 296 -18.14 14.64 19.93
C LYS A 296 -18.93 15.44 18.88
N THR A 297 -18.62 16.72 18.66
CA THR A 297 -19.25 17.55 17.62
C THR A 297 -18.52 17.46 16.27
N LYS A 298 -17.39 16.77 16.21
CA LYS A 298 -16.57 16.59 15.01
C LYS A 298 -16.45 15.11 14.65
N ASP A 299 -16.17 14.84 13.39
CA ASP A 299 -15.81 13.50 12.94
C ASP A 299 -14.53 13.06 13.69
N LEU A 300 -14.52 11.81 14.15
CA LEU A 300 -13.32 11.11 14.58
C LEU A 300 -12.94 10.11 13.49
N ILE A 301 -11.71 10.20 13.02
CA ILE A 301 -11.16 9.26 12.06
C ILE A 301 -10.26 8.28 12.81
N ILE A 302 -10.51 6.97 12.69
CA ILE A 302 -9.59 5.93 13.15
C ILE A 302 -8.98 5.29 11.90
N ASP A 303 -7.68 5.51 11.73
CA ASP A 303 -6.89 5.13 10.57
C ASP A 303 -5.68 4.31 11.04
N PRO A 304 -5.48 3.07 10.57
CA PRO A 304 -4.22 2.36 10.74
C PRO A 304 -3.12 3.02 9.89
N LEU A 305 -2.55 4.13 10.39
CA LEU A 305 -1.49 4.89 9.71
C LEU A 305 -0.22 4.03 9.50
N ILE A 306 0.26 3.94 8.25
CA ILE A 306 1.49 3.19 7.93
C ILE A 306 2.74 3.92 8.44
N ALA A 307 2.85 5.24 8.21
CA ALA A 307 3.90 6.10 8.74
C ALA A 307 3.56 7.59 8.54
N SER A 308 4.01 8.44 9.46
CA SER A 308 4.12 9.90 9.26
C SER A 308 5.31 10.43 10.06
N THR A 309 5.80 11.60 9.70
CA THR A 309 6.86 12.29 10.45
C THR A 309 6.75 13.80 10.24
N PHE A 310 7.54 14.54 11.02
CA PHE A 310 7.68 15.99 10.90
C PHE A 310 9.04 16.34 10.29
N LEU A 311 9.04 17.28 9.35
CA LEU A 311 10.25 17.83 8.72
C LEU A 311 10.06 19.34 8.56
N GLY A 312 10.81 20.12 9.32
CA GLY A 312 10.70 21.58 9.42
C GLY A 312 11.44 22.13 10.64
N GLY A 313 11.48 23.46 10.76
CA GLY A 313 11.98 24.20 11.92
C GLY A 313 10.93 25.17 12.48
N GLY A 314 11.37 26.20 13.19
CA GLY A 314 10.52 27.19 13.85
C GLY A 314 10.02 28.33 12.95
N GLY A 315 10.52 28.42 11.71
CA GLY A 315 10.13 29.42 10.71
C GLY A 315 9.11 28.88 9.69
N GLU A 316 9.12 29.45 8.49
CA GLU A 316 8.26 28.99 7.39
C GLU A 316 8.96 27.92 6.54
N ASP A 317 8.35 26.75 6.41
CA ASP A 317 8.89 25.64 5.61
C ASP A 317 7.88 25.15 4.59
N TYR A 318 8.32 25.00 3.35
CA TYR A 318 7.47 24.61 2.23
C TYR A 318 8.06 23.38 1.53
N GLY A 319 7.52 22.20 1.81
CA GLY A 319 7.82 20.99 1.03
C GLY A 319 7.07 21.01 -0.30
N LEU A 320 7.80 20.99 -1.42
CA LEU A 320 7.21 21.15 -2.77
C LEU A 320 7.27 19.88 -3.62
N SER A 321 8.22 18.98 -3.37
CA SER A 321 8.34 17.76 -4.16
C SER A 321 8.97 16.61 -3.36
N ILE A 322 8.62 15.39 -3.77
CA ILE A 322 9.02 14.14 -3.12
C ILE A 322 9.48 13.12 -4.17
N ALA A 323 10.56 12.41 -3.88
CA ALA A 323 11.06 11.30 -4.68
C ALA A 323 11.49 10.14 -3.77
N LEU A 324 11.56 8.93 -4.32
CA LEU A 324 11.97 7.73 -3.59
C LEU A 324 13.20 7.10 -4.24
N ASP A 325 14.26 6.86 -3.47
CA ASP A 325 15.40 6.06 -3.97
C ASP A 325 15.03 4.58 -4.08
N THR A 326 15.91 3.76 -4.66
CA THR A 326 15.70 2.30 -4.78
C THR A 326 15.47 1.62 -3.42
N SER A 327 16.14 2.11 -2.37
CA SER A 327 15.98 1.73 -0.97
C SER A 327 14.76 2.30 -0.26
N GLY A 328 13.79 2.85 -1.00
CA GLY A 328 12.53 3.31 -0.43
C GLY A 328 12.66 4.49 0.53
N ASN A 329 13.85 5.08 0.65
CA ASN A 329 14.10 6.28 1.42
C ASN A 329 13.42 7.45 0.73
N VAL A 330 12.92 8.36 1.55
CA VAL A 330 12.07 9.45 1.11
C VAL A 330 12.90 10.71 0.97
N TYR A 331 13.03 11.20 -0.25
CA TYR A 331 13.67 12.48 -0.54
C TYR A 331 12.61 13.55 -0.65
N VAL A 332 12.79 14.64 0.08
CA VAL A 332 11.90 15.80 0.07
C VAL A 332 12.74 17.02 -0.29
N THR A 333 12.24 17.84 -1.19
CA THR A 333 12.80 19.17 -1.46
C THR A 333 11.73 20.24 -1.35
N GLY A 334 12.19 21.47 -1.21
CA GLY A 334 11.35 22.62 -0.94
C GLY A 334 12.22 23.82 -0.64
N TYR A 335 11.71 24.73 0.17
CA TYR A 335 12.49 25.84 0.70
C TYR A 335 12.08 26.15 2.14
N THR A 336 13.02 26.71 2.90
CA THR A 336 12.88 26.94 4.32
C THR A 336 13.41 28.32 4.70
N GLY A 337 12.64 29.03 5.52
CA GLY A 337 13.04 30.25 6.23
C GLY A 337 13.39 29.97 7.69
N SER A 338 13.68 28.71 8.04
CA SER A 338 13.94 28.27 9.41
C SER A 338 15.44 28.11 9.64
N LEU A 339 16.01 28.92 10.53
CA LEU A 339 17.42 28.82 10.95
C LEU A 339 17.73 27.46 11.61
N ASP A 340 16.72 26.85 12.23
CA ASP A 340 16.77 25.56 12.91
C ASP A 340 16.21 24.41 12.05
N PHE A 341 16.05 24.61 10.73
CA PHE A 341 15.69 23.51 9.84
C PHE A 341 16.73 22.38 9.97
N PRO A 342 16.30 21.12 10.09
CA PRO A 342 17.22 20.04 10.39
C PRO A 342 18.19 19.80 9.23
N ALA A 343 19.49 19.96 9.50
CA ALA A 343 20.60 19.58 8.63
C ALA A 343 21.46 18.51 9.31
N THR A 344 22.01 17.59 8.51
CA THR A 344 22.85 16.51 9.03
C THR A 344 24.32 16.92 9.07
N ALA A 345 25.06 16.46 10.08
CA ALA A 345 26.49 16.73 10.20
C ALA A 345 27.26 16.26 8.95
N GLY A 346 28.14 17.12 8.42
CA GLY A 346 28.90 16.84 7.21
C GLY A 346 28.11 16.94 5.90
N ALA A 347 26.89 17.51 5.93
CA ALA A 347 26.15 17.88 4.74
C ALA A 347 26.92 18.91 3.88
N TYR A 348 26.48 19.05 2.62
CA TYR A 348 27.03 20.04 1.69
C TYR A 348 26.98 21.45 2.29
N ASP A 349 25.83 21.78 2.88
CA ASP A 349 25.66 22.96 3.69
C ASP A 349 24.75 22.64 4.89
N THR A 350 25.18 23.10 6.06
CA THR A 350 24.48 22.96 7.33
C THR A 350 23.91 24.29 7.84
N SER A 351 24.05 25.36 7.06
CA SER A 351 23.67 26.71 7.46
C SER A 351 22.59 27.25 6.53
N TRP A 352 21.66 27.99 7.11
CA TRP A 352 20.73 28.84 6.38
C TRP A 352 21.41 30.18 6.11
N ASN A 353 21.62 30.52 4.83
CA ASN A 353 22.51 31.62 4.40
C ASN A 353 21.78 32.84 3.83
N GLY A 354 20.47 32.75 3.68
CA GLY A 354 19.66 33.79 3.04
C GLY A 354 18.38 34.10 3.81
N SER A 355 17.31 34.34 3.05
CA SER A 355 15.95 34.51 3.59
C SER A 355 15.11 33.25 3.42
N TYR A 356 15.33 32.53 2.32
CA TYR A 356 14.84 31.18 2.12
C TYR A 356 15.89 30.40 1.35
N ASP A 357 16.24 29.22 1.83
CA ASP A 357 17.18 28.33 1.15
C ASP A 357 16.44 27.09 0.68
N VAL A 358 16.93 26.47 -0.40
CA VAL A 358 16.46 25.12 -0.77
C VAL A 358 16.92 24.16 0.31
N PHE A 359 16.03 23.27 0.74
CA PHE A 359 16.45 22.09 1.49
C PHE A 359 16.34 20.83 0.62
N VAL A 360 17.22 19.88 0.87
CA VAL A 360 17.14 18.52 0.34
C VAL A 360 17.31 17.57 1.50
N SER A 361 16.24 16.89 1.88
CA SER A 361 16.21 15.97 3.01
C SER A 361 15.92 14.56 2.55
N LYS A 362 16.63 13.59 3.12
CA LYS A 362 16.45 12.16 2.94
C LYS A 362 16.04 11.54 4.27
N LEU A 363 14.85 11.00 4.34
CA LEU A 363 14.34 10.21 5.45
C LEU A 363 14.43 8.72 5.11
N ASP A 364 14.53 7.86 6.12
CA ASP A 364 14.37 6.43 5.92
C ASP A 364 12.95 6.08 5.43
N GLY A 365 12.79 4.88 4.85
CA GLY A 365 11.50 4.47 4.27
C GLY A 365 10.34 4.36 5.27
N GLY A 366 10.65 4.24 6.57
CA GLY A 366 9.72 4.24 7.69
C GLY A 366 9.45 5.61 8.30
N LEU A 367 10.11 6.67 7.80
CA LEU A 367 9.99 8.04 8.30
C LEU A 367 10.40 8.23 9.78
N THR A 368 11.21 7.31 10.32
CA THR A 368 11.68 7.32 11.70
C THR A 368 13.00 8.05 11.89
N SER A 369 13.78 8.24 10.83
CA SER A 369 15.13 8.79 10.87
C SER A 369 15.41 9.71 9.69
N LEU A 370 15.98 10.89 9.97
CA LEU A 370 16.55 11.77 8.95
C LEU A 370 17.98 11.31 8.63
N LEU A 371 18.16 10.68 7.47
CA LEU A 371 19.42 10.07 7.04
C LEU A 371 20.42 11.09 6.48
N ALA A 372 19.92 12.08 5.76
CA ALA A 372 20.70 13.20 5.23
C ALA A 372 19.81 14.43 5.11
N SER A 373 20.36 15.62 5.33
CA SER A 373 19.67 16.87 5.06
C SER A 373 20.67 17.98 4.86
N THR A 374 20.49 18.77 3.81
CA THR A 374 21.38 19.87 3.44
C THR A 374 20.59 21.08 3.00
N PHE A 375 21.20 22.25 3.14
CA PHE A 375 20.78 23.45 2.42
C PHE A 375 21.46 23.52 1.05
N LEU A 376 20.86 24.31 0.15
CA LEU A 376 21.42 24.71 -1.13
C LEU A 376 20.93 26.13 -1.43
N GLY A 377 21.81 27.12 -1.30
CA GLY A 377 21.46 28.53 -1.44
C GLY A 377 22.64 29.47 -1.41
N GLY A 378 22.35 30.75 -1.61
CA GLY A 378 23.32 31.86 -1.51
C GLY A 378 22.81 32.92 -0.53
N ALA A 379 23.26 34.17 -0.67
CA ALA A 379 22.91 35.23 0.28
C ALA A 379 21.46 35.76 0.19
N SER A 380 20.65 35.33 -0.79
CA SER A 380 19.29 35.85 -1.06
C SER A 380 18.18 34.81 -0.87
N SER A 381 17.30 34.58 -1.86
CA SER A 381 16.19 33.62 -1.74
C SER A 381 16.25 32.58 -2.84
N GLU A 382 16.07 31.33 -2.45
CA GLU A 382 16.02 30.16 -3.30
C GLU A 382 14.73 29.36 -3.10
N LYS A 383 14.27 28.71 -4.17
CA LYS A 383 13.17 27.75 -4.11
C LYS A 383 13.47 26.48 -4.86
N GLY A 384 13.46 25.34 -4.16
CA GLY A 384 13.45 24.01 -4.75
C GLY A 384 12.03 23.61 -5.12
N ASN A 385 11.72 23.52 -6.41
CA ASN A 385 10.38 23.23 -6.92
C ASN A 385 10.18 21.74 -7.21
N SER A 386 11.23 21.01 -7.60
CA SER A 386 11.12 19.59 -7.93
C SER A 386 12.40 18.83 -7.62
N ILE A 387 12.25 17.55 -7.28
CA ILE A 387 13.35 16.61 -7.06
C ILE A 387 13.15 15.36 -7.91
N ALA A 388 14.24 14.88 -8.52
CA ALA A 388 14.29 13.60 -9.21
C ALA A 388 15.56 12.86 -8.81
N LEU A 389 15.51 11.53 -8.89
CA LEU A 389 16.62 10.64 -8.57
C LEU A 389 16.90 9.77 -9.79
N ASP A 390 18.18 9.55 -10.09
CA ASP A 390 18.56 8.51 -11.04
C ASP A 390 18.75 7.14 -10.35
N THR A 391 19.06 6.12 -11.13
CA THR A 391 19.29 4.75 -10.63
C THR A 391 20.58 4.60 -9.83
N SER A 392 21.49 5.57 -9.91
CA SER A 392 22.73 5.62 -9.14
C SER A 392 22.55 6.34 -7.80
N GLY A 393 21.36 6.87 -7.54
CA GLY A 393 21.05 7.65 -6.33
C GLY A 393 21.50 9.11 -6.41
N ASN A 394 21.88 9.60 -7.59
CA ASN A 394 22.17 11.01 -7.78
C ASN A 394 20.89 11.83 -7.66
N VAL A 395 21.00 12.97 -6.99
CA VAL A 395 19.87 13.84 -6.69
C VAL A 395 19.89 15.05 -7.62
N TYR A 396 18.79 15.26 -8.33
CA TYR A 396 18.58 16.40 -9.21
C TYR A 396 17.48 17.27 -8.64
N VAL A 397 17.79 18.52 -8.34
CA VAL A 397 16.84 19.50 -7.83
C VAL A 397 16.70 20.63 -8.84
N THR A 398 15.47 21.01 -9.14
CA THR A 398 15.18 22.16 -10.00
C THR A 398 14.45 23.25 -9.23
N GLY A 399 14.65 24.50 -9.64
CA GLY A 399 14.25 25.64 -8.85
C GLY A 399 14.66 26.97 -9.46
N TYR A 400 14.64 28.02 -8.63
CA TYR A 400 15.21 29.30 -8.97
C TYR A 400 15.97 29.89 -7.77
N THR A 401 16.92 30.77 -8.08
CA THR A 401 17.71 31.54 -7.12
C THR A 401 17.65 33.02 -7.50
N SER A 402 17.64 33.89 -6.49
CA SER A 402 17.86 35.33 -6.67
C SER A 402 19.29 35.74 -6.26
N SER A 403 20.10 34.78 -5.83
CA SER A 403 21.45 34.99 -5.29
C SER A 403 22.48 35.08 -6.41
N CYS A 404 23.34 36.10 -6.36
CA CYS A 404 24.46 36.23 -7.29
C CYS A 404 25.64 35.31 -6.94
N ASP A 405 25.65 34.78 -5.72
CA ASP A 405 26.65 33.89 -5.15
C ASP A 405 26.13 32.45 -5.00
N PHE A 406 25.07 32.09 -5.74
CA PHE A 406 24.54 30.72 -5.72
C PHE A 406 25.65 29.71 -6.09
N PRO A 407 25.77 28.61 -5.34
CA PRO A 407 26.84 27.66 -5.55
C PRO A 407 26.79 27.02 -6.93
N THR A 408 27.88 27.21 -7.70
CA THR A 408 28.07 26.65 -9.05
C THR A 408 29.45 26.03 -9.18
N THR A 409 29.63 25.15 -10.16
CA THR A 409 30.95 24.63 -10.58
C THR A 409 31.39 25.33 -11.87
N ALA A 410 32.69 25.28 -12.18
CA ALA A 410 33.28 25.98 -13.32
C ALA A 410 32.84 25.46 -14.72
N GLY A 411 32.02 24.41 -14.78
CA GLY A 411 31.58 23.78 -16.03
C GLY A 411 32.48 22.65 -16.49
#